data_AF-J9VG76-F1
#
_entry.id   AF-J9VG76-F1
#
_cell.length_a   1.000
_cell.length_b   1.000
_cell.length_c   1.000
_cell.angle_alpha   90.00
_cell.angle_beta   90.00
_cell.angle_gamma   90.00
#
_symmetry.space_group_name_H-M   'P 1'
#
loop_
_entity.id
_entity.type
_entity.pdbx_description
1 polymer ?
#
loop_
_entity_poly.entity_id
_entity_poly.type
_entity_poly.pdbx_seq_one_letter_code
_entity_poly.pdbx_strand_id
1 'polypeptide(L)'
;MHLAAFLVNLTGVTYFIAWSYSFYIQLILNFKRKTTHGLSPDFVWVNPLGFLALTLWNWGAYFSPVARKQYQDRHHGHLPQVSTSDLVFSLHALIISAITLAQVFWYGYFRQLLSRQDPLAQISDETSPLISDSIPNSAAGDDNDSSNPVIFHSPIRPSPVAQLFLGGIVIFPFAYAIFVWTGKAQFLDWLYLVGNIKVVISAVKYIPQVVLNHRMRAVNGFAIGVIICDIIGSVLSFSQLVISSVFIDHDPSGIIANPAKLGLAGLSFTFDLIFIAQKYWLYRTKKDDDERI
;
A
#
# COMPACT_ATOMS: atom_id res chain seq x y z
N MET A 1 -22.36 7.80 -27.20
CA MET A 1 -21.61 6.60 -26.75
C MET A 1 -20.11 6.67 -27.05
N HIS A 2 -19.65 6.99 -28.27
CA HIS A 2 -18.21 6.98 -28.59
C HIS A 2 -17.33 7.90 -27.74
N LEU A 3 -17.79 9.13 -27.44
CA LEU A 3 -17.03 10.07 -26.60
C LEU A 3 -16.87 9.58 -25.15
N ALA A 4 -17.95 9.09 -24.53
CA ALA A 4 -17.90 8.58 -23.15
C ALA A 4 -16.97 7.36 -23.03
N ALA A 5 -17.05 6.43 -23.98
CA ALA A 5 -16.15 5.27 -24.02
C ALA A 5 -14.68 5.67 -24.24
N PHE A 6 -14.42 6.66 -25.10
CA PHE A 6 -13.09 7.23 -25.29
C PHE A 6 -12.56 7.87 -24.00
N LEU A 7 -13.38 8.68 -23.32
CA LEU A 7 -13.02 9.31 -22.05
C LEU A 7 -12.74 8.28 -20.95
N VAL A 8 -13.52 7.19 -20.87
CA VAL A 8 -13.26 6.08 -19.95
C VAL A 8 -11.91 5.44 -20.23
N ASN A 9 -11.58 5.19 -21.49
CA ASN A 9 -10.31 4.57 -21.86
C ASN A 9 -9.12 5.51 -21.60
N LEU A 10 -9.26 6.79 -21.96
CA LEU A 10 -8.25 7.82 -21.74
C LEU A 10 -7.97 8.02 -20.24
N THR A 11 -9.01 8.28 -19.44
CA THR A 11 -8.88 8.40 -17.98
C THR A 11 -8.27 7.13 -17.38
N GLY A 12 -8.67 5.97 -17.89
CA GLY A 12 -8.12 4.65 -17.60
C GLY A 12 -6.62 4.53 -17.73
N VAL A 13 -6.13 4.77 -18.94
CA VAL A 13 -4.69 4.70 -19.26
C VAL A 13 -3.91 5.74 -18.46
N THR A 14 -4.44 6.96 -18.33
CA THR A 14 -3.75 8.03 -17.62
C THR A 14 -3.62 7.75 -16.13
N TYR A 15 -4.68 7.29 -15.44
CA TYR A 15 -4.55 6.95 -14.01
C TYR A 15 -3.61 5.75 -13.81
N PHE A 16 -3.66 4.77 -14.70
CA PHE A 16 -2.77 3.61 -14.65
C PHE A 16 -1.31 4.06 -14.70
N ILE A 17 -0.95 4.94 -15.64
CA ILE A 17 0.42 5.48 -15.77
C ILE A 17 0.79 6.28 -14.51
N ALA A 18 -0.10 7.17 -14.05
CA ALA A 18 0.15 8.02 -12.89
C ALA A 18 0.43 7.20 -11.62
N TRP A 19 -0.43 6.25 -11.28
CA TRP A 19 -0.21 5.37 -10.13
C TRP A 19 0.98 4.43 -10.35
N SER A 20 1.18 3.89 -11.56
CA SER A 20 2.31 2.99 -11.83
C SER A 20 3.66 3.65 -11.57
N TYR A 21 3.81 4.93 -11.94
CA TYR A 21 5.05 5.69 -11.75
C TYR A 21 5.54 5.67 -10.28
N SER A 22 4.62 5.76 -9.32
CA SER A 22 4.95 5.72 -7.89
C SER A 22 5.68 4.44 -7.46
N PHE A 23 5.34 3.29 -8.05
CA PHE A 23 5.91 1.99 -7.68
C PHE A 23 7.35 1.81 -8.18
N TYR A 24 7.68 2.39 -9.34
CA TYR A 24 8.99 2.22 -9.96
C TYR A 24 10.12 2.94 -9.19
N ILE A 25 9.82 4.06 -8.54
CA ILE A 25 10.81 4.84 -7.81
C ILE A 25 11.47 3.97 -6.74
N GLN A 26 10.66 3.27 -5.94
CA GLN A 26 11.18 2.42 -4.86
C GLN A 26 11.99 1.23 -5.42
N LEU A 27 11.49 0.60 -6.47
CA LEU A 27 12.16 -0.55 -7.11
C LEU A 27 13.55 -0.18 -7.63
N ILE A 28 13.66 0.97 -8.29
CA ILE A 28 14.92 1.50 -8.84
C ILE A 28 15.87 1.89 -7.70
N LEU A 29 15.37 2.55 -6.66
CA LEU A 29 16.18 2.96 -5.51
C LEU A 29 16.80 1.75 -4.79
N ASN A 30 16.00 0.70 -4.53
CA ASN A 30 16.49 -0.55 -3.96
C ASN A 30 17.61 -1.16 -4.82
N PHE A 31 17.39 -1.21 -6.14
CA PHE A 31 18.37 -1.79 -7.06
C PHE A 31 19.66 -0.98 -7.16
N LYS A 32 19.57 0.35 -7.16
CA LYS A 32 20.75 1.25 -7.22
C LYS A 32 21.54 1.21 -5.92
N ARG A 33 20.86 1.24 -4.77
CA ARG A 33 21.51 1.29 -3.45
C ARG A 33 21.97 -0.08 -2.95
N LYS A 34 21.49 -1.18 -3.56
CA LYS A 34 21.73 -2.56 -3.10
C LYS A 34 21.36 -2.77 -1.63
N THR A 35 20.42 -1.97 -1.13
CA THR A 35 19.89 -2.03 0.24
C THR A 35 18.43 -1.60 0.21
N THR A 36 17.66 -2.16 1.14
CA THR A 36 16.25 -1.83 1.38
C THR A 36 16.07 -1.04 2.68
N HIS A 37 17.15 -0.45 3.20
CA HIS A 37 17.10 0.48 4.33
C HIS A 37 16.08 1.62 4.05
N GLY A 38 15.13 1.78 4.97
CA GLY A 38 14.02 2.73 4.85
C GLY A 38 12.70 2.11 4.41
N LEU A 39 12.67 0.85 3.99
CA LEU A 39 11.42 0.11 3.80
C LEU A 39 10.96 -0.49 5.13
N SER A 40 9.71 -0.22 5.49
CA SER A 40 9.06 -0.89 6.62
C SER A 40 8.85 -2.37 6.30
N PRO A 41 9.35 -3.31 7.13
CA PRO A 41 9.07 -4.73 6.97
C PRO A 41 7.57 -5.01 6.94
N ASP A 42 6.80 -4.33 7.79
CA ASP A 42 5.33 -4.46 7.86
C ASP A 42 4.69 -4.10 6.50
N PHE A 43 5.13 -3.00 5.88
CA PHE A 43 4.62 -2.57 4.57
C PHE A 43 4.96 -3.57 3.45
N VAL A 44 6.18 -4.08 3.45
CA VAL A 44 6.70 -4.97 2.39
C VAL A 44 5.91 -6.28 2.32
N TRP A 45 5.43 -6.80 3.45
CA TRP A 45 4.59 -8.00 3.50
C TRP A 45 3.13 -7.73 3.14
N VAL A 46 2.57 -6.64 3.64
CA VAL A 46 1.14 -6.33 3.45
C VAL A 46 0.86 -5.86 2.00
N ASN A 47 1.82 -5.21 1.35
CA ASN A 47 1.60 -4.56 0.05
C ASN A 47 1.28 -5.56 -1.09
N PRO A 48 2.03 -6.66 -1.30
CA PRO A 48 1.68 -7.66 -2.33
C PRO A 48 0.34 -8.35 -2.05
N LEU A 49 0.03 -8.65 -0.78
CA LEU A 49 -1.27 -9.25 -0.41
C LEU A 49 -2.44 -8.33 -0.74
N GLY A 50 -2.29 -7.03 -0.50
CA GLY A 50 -3.29 -6.05 -0.91
C GLY A 50 -3.50 -6.06 -2.43
N PHE A 51 -2.43 -6.03 -3.23
CA PHE A 51 -2.57 -6.07 -4.69
C PHE A 51 -3.05 -7.42 -5.22
N LEU A 52 -2.77 -8.52 -4.53
CA LEU A 52 -3.35 -9.83 -4.83
C LEU A 52 -4.88 -9.76 -4.63
N ALA A 53 -5.34 -9.23 -3.49
CA ALA A 53 -6.76 -9.10 -3.20
C ALA A 53 -7.49 -8.20 -4.23
N LEU A 54 -6.85 -7.09 -4.64
CA LEU A 54 -7.36 -6.23 -5.71
C LEU A 54 -7.40 -6.94 -7.07
N THR A 55 -6.37 -7.73 -7.39
CA THR A 55 -6.30 -8.50 -8.63
C THR A 55 -7.41 -9.55 -8.65
N LEU A 56 -7.63 -10.28 -7.54
CA LEU A 56 -8.72 -11.25 -7.41
C LEU A 56 -10.09 -10.60 -7.59
N TRP A 57 -10.32 -9.43 -6.99
CA TRP A 57 -11.54 -8.65 -7.21
C TRP A 57 -11.74 -8.28 -8.69
N ASN A 58 -10.77 -7.58 -9.28
CA ASN A 58 -10.92 -7.05 -10.65
C ASN A 58 -11.06 -8.19 -11.66
N TRP A 59 -10.20 -9.20 -11.58
CA TRP A 59 -10.23 -10.33 -12.52
C TRP A 59 -11.44 -11.22 -12.30
N GLY A 60 -11.80 -11.49 -11.04
CA GLY A 60 -12.97 -12.28 -10.70
C GLY A 60 -14.27 -11.62 -11.17
N ALA A 61 -14.45 -10.33 -10.90
CA ALA A 61 -15.63 -9.59 -11.34
C ALA A 61 -15.71 -9.44 -12.87
N TYR A 62 -14.57 -9.30 -13.56
CA TYR A 62 -14.52 -9.10 -15.00
C TYR A 62 -14.72 -10.38 -15.82
N PHE A 63 -14.07 -11.49 -15.43
CA PHE A 63 -14.04 -12.72 -16.21
C PHE A 63 -15.03 -13.80 -15.75
N SER A 64 -15.38 -13.87 -14.45
CA SER A 64 -16.21 -14.98 -13.96
C SER A 64 -17.67 -14.84 -14.41
N PRO A 65 -18.22 -15.81 -15.16
CA PRO A 65 -19.64 -15.79 -15.53
C PRO A 65 -20.55 -15.85 -14.31
N VAL A 66 -20.13 -16.57 -13.27
CA VAL A 66 -20.89 -16.71 -12.01
C VAL A 66 -20.97 -15.37 -11.28
N ALA A 67 -19.84 -14.67 -11.13
CA ALA A 67 -19.81 -13.37 -10.47
C ALA A 67 -20.65 -12.34 -11.23
N ARG A 68 -20.53 -12.32 -12.56
CA ARG A 68 -21.28 -11.39 -13.43
C ARG A 68 -22.77 -11.62 -13.34
N LYS A 69 -23.22 -12.89 -13.38
CA LYS A 69 -24.64 -13.21 -13.20
C LYS A 69 -25.15 -12.76 -11.83
N GLN A 70 -24.45 -13.12 -10.76
CA GLN A 70 -24.81 -12.71 -9.39
C GLN A 70 -24.84 -11.19 -9.23
N TYR A 71 -23.97 -10.46 -9.93
CA TYR A 71 -23.94 -9.01 -9.91
C TYR A 71 -25.13 -8.43 -10.67
N GLN A 72 -25.42 -8.94 -11.87
CA GLN A 72 -26.57 -8.54 -12.68
C GLN A 72 -27.89 -8.73 -11.93
N ASP A 73 -28.03 -9.85 -11.20
CA ASP A 73 -29.20 -10.14 -10.37
C ASP A 73 -29.41 -9.10 -9.25
N ARG A 74 -28.35 -8.41 -8.83
CA ARG A 74 -28.37 -7.41 -7.73
C ARG A 74 -28.39 -5.95 -8.21
N HIS A 75 -27.93 -5.69 -9.43
CA HIS A 75 -27.69 -4.34 -9.96
C HIS A 75 -28.39 -4.14 -11.31
N HIS A 76 -29.70 -4.42 -11.36
CA HIS A 76 -30.57 -4.15 -12.52
C HIS A 76 -30.09 -4.70 -13.88
N GLY A 77 -29.36 -5.81 -13.89
CA GLY A 77 -28.80 -6.40 -15.11
C GLY A 77 -27.49 -5.77 -15.61
N HIS A 78 -26.96 -4.76 -14.91
CA HIS A 78 -25.68 -4.15 -15.21
C HIS A 78 -24.51 -5.07 -14.93
N LEU A 79 -23.39 -4.84 -15.60
CA LEU A 79 -22.15 -5.56 -15.36
C LEU A 79 -21.32 -4.86 -14.27
N PRO A 80 -20.43 -5.60 -13.58
CA PRO A 80 -19.48 -4.98 -12.67
C PRO A 80 -18.68 -3.87 -13.35
N GLN A 81 -18.61 -2.70 -12.70
CA GLN A 81 -17.91 -1.50 -13.20
C GLN A 81 -16.37 -1.63 -13.11
N VAL A 82 -15.80 -2.62 -13.77
CA VAL A 82 -14.36 -2.90 -13.83
C VAL A 82 -13.87 -2.69 -15.27
N SER A 83 -12.92 -1.79 -15.48
CA SER A 83 -12.33 -1.56 -16.80
C SER A 83 -11.09 -2.42 -17.05
N THR A 84 -10.67 -2.49 -18.31
CA THR A 84 -9.41 -3.13 -18.70
C THR A 84 -8.20 -2.49 -18.02
N SER A 85 -8.21 -1.17 -17.82
CA SER A 85 -7.18 -0.45 -17.06
C SER A 85 -7.08 -0.93 -15.61
N ASP A 86 -8.20 -1.30 -14.97
CA ASP A 86 -8.20 -1.84 -13.60
C ASP A 86 -7.51 -3.21 -13.54
N LEU A 87 -7.74 -4.05 -14.55
CA LEU A 87 -7.09 -5.38 -14.67
C LEU A 87 -5.58 -5.24 -14.83
N VAL A 88 -5.14 -4.39 -15.75
CA VAL A 88 -3.72 -4.15 -16.04
C VAL A 88 -3.04 -3.51 -14.83
N PHE A 89 -3.66 -2.50 -14.22
CA PHE A 89 -3.12 -1.83 -13.04
C PHE A 89 -2.92 -2.78 -11.86
N SER A 90 -3.96 -3.54 -11.50
CA SER A 90 -3.91 -4.43 -10.34
C SER A 90 -2.85 -5.53 -10.50
N LEU A 91 -2.78 -6.15 -11.68
CA LEU A 91 -1.77 -7.17 -11.97
C LEU A 91 -0.35 -6.57 -12.00
N HIS A 92 -0.18 -5.41 -12.66
CA HIS A 92 1.10 -4.71 -12.71
C HIS A 92 1.61 -4.38 -11.29
N ALA A 93 0.77 -3.80 -10.45
CA ALA A 93 1.12 -3.44 -9.08
C ALA A 93 1.41 -4.69 -8.22
N LEU A 94 0.71 -5.80 -8.42
CA LEU A 94 1.03 -7.09 -7.79
C LEU A 94 2.44 -7.56 -8.17
N ILE A 95 2.79 -7.51 -9.45
CA ILE A 95 4.12 -7.93 -9.93
C ILE A 95 5.22 -7.04 -9.33
N ILE A 96 5.09 -5.71 -9.41
CA ILE A 96 6.12 -4.79 -8.90
C ILE A 96 6.27 -4.90 -7.38
N SER A 97 5.17 -5.05 -6.64
CA SER A 97 5.23 -5.26 -5.19
C SER A 97 5.85 -6.61 -4.81
N ALA A 98 5.58 -7.68 -5.56
CA ALA A 98 6.22 -8.97 -5.36
C ALA A 98 7.74 -8.92 -5.65
N ILE A 99 8.16 -8.21 -6.70
CA ILE A 99 9.60 -7.99 -6.98
C ILE A 99 10.23 -7.20 -5.84
N THR A 100 9.54 -6.18 -5.31
CA THR A 100 10.03 -5.39 -4.16
C THR A 100 10.22 -6.27 -2.93
N LEU A 101 9.27 -7.18 -2.65
CA LEU A 101 9.39 -8.17 -1.58
C LEU A 101 10.61 -9.09 -1.81
N ALA A 102 10.79 -9.59 -3.03
CA ALA A 102 11.94 -10.42 -3.39
C ALA A 102 13.28 -9.68 -3.19
N GLN A 103 13.37 -8.39 -3.54
CA GLN A 103 14.55 -7.57 -3.28
C GLN A 103 14.86 -7.46 -1.78
N VAL A 104 13.84 -7.32 -0.93
CA VAL A 104 14.01 -7.24 0.53
C VAL A 104 14.60 -8.53 1.08
N PHE A 105 14.09 -9.68 0.64
CA PHE A 105 14.68 -10.96 1.01
C PHE A 105 16.11 -11.11 0.48
N TRP A 106 16.35 -10.77 -0.78
CA TRP A 106 17.66 -10.93 -1.40
C TRP A 106 18.73 -10.09 -0.69
N TYR A 107 18.50 -8.77 -0.53
CA TYR A 107 19.47 -7.87 0.10
C TYR A 107 19.57 -8.10 1.61
N GLY A 108 18.47 -8.44 2.28
CA GLY A 108 18.49 -8.78 3.70
C GLY A 108 19.26 -10.07 3.99
N TYR A 109 19.02 -11.13 3.23
CA TYR A 109 19.72 -12.40 3.35
C TYR A 109 21.21 -12.29 3.03
N PHE A 110 21.55 -11.64 1.90
CA PHE A 110 22.94 -11.48 1.48
C PHE A 110 23.77 -10.70 2.51
N ARG A 111 23.18 -9.67 3.12
CA ARG A 111 23.84 -8.92 4.20
C ARG A 111 24.06 -9.77 5.45
N GLN A 112 23.07 -10.57 5.84
CA GLN A 112 23.21 -11.48 6.98
C GLN A 112 24.30 -12.54 6.74
N LEU A 113 24.46 -13.01 5.50
CA LEU A 113 25.54 -13.93 5.12
C LEU A 113 26.92 -13.27 5.26
N LEU A 114 27.07 -12.03 4.77
CA LEU A 114 28.33 -11.28 4.89
C LEU A 114 28.68 -10.99 6.35
N SER A 115 27.72 -10.57 7.18
CA SER A 115 27.95 -10.33 8.61
C SER A 115 28.37 -11.59 9.36
N ARG A 116 27.89 -12.78 8.95
CA ARG A 116 28.32 -14.06 9.55
C ARG A 116 29.75 -14.46 9.19
N GLN A 117 30.29 -13.94 8.09
CA GLN A 117 31.66 -14.20 7.65
C GLN A 117 32.67 -13.20 8.22
N ASP A 118 32.20 -12.10 8.83
CA ASP A 118 33.04 -11.10 9.46
C ASP A 118 33.31 -11.46 10.94
N PRO A 119 34.54 -11.82 11.33
CA PRO A 119 34.88 -12.21 12.70
C PRO A 119 34.61 -11.10 13.72
N LEU A 120 34.67 -9.82 13.33
CA LEU A 120 34.46 -8.68 14.22
C LEU A 120 32.97 -8.46 14.53
N ALA A 121 32.08 -8.86 13.63
CA ALA A 121 30.63 -8.75 13.82
C ALA A 121 30.06 -9.84 14.73
N GLN A 122 30.75 -10.99 14.87
CA GLN A 122 30.36 -12.03 15.83
C GLN A 122 30.68 -11.63 17.28
N ILE A 123 31.78 -10.91 17.50
CA ILE A 123 32.22 -10.47 18.83
C ILE A 123 31.25 -9.46 19.46
N SER A 124 30.61 -8.61 18.66
CA SER A 124 29.64 -7.61 19.15
C SER A 124 28.25 -8.21 19.45
N ASP A 125 27.84 -9.24 18.71
CA ASP A 125 26.54 -9.92 18.91
C ASP A 125 26.58 -10.85 20.13
N GLU A 126 27.72 -11.50 20.39
CA GLU A 126 27.91 -12.42 21.53
C GLU A 126 28.10 -11.69 22.88
N THR A 127 28.56 -10.43 22.85
CA THR A 127 28.76 -9.59 24.04
C THR A 127 27.56 -8.72 24.40
N SER A 128 26.49 -8.75 23.59
CA SER A 128 25.28 -7.97 23.83
C SER A 128 24.33 -8.70 24.81
N PRO A 129 24.04 -8.15 26.00
CA PRO A 129 23.17 -8.82 26.97
C PRO A 129 21.71 -8.87 26.47
N LEU A 130 21.05 -10.02 26.66
CA LEU A 130 19.67 -10.27 26.21
C LEU A 130 18.60 -9.45 26.97
N ILE A 131 18.95 -8.85 28.11
CA ILE A 131 18.13 -7.90 28.88
C ILE A 131 19.10 -6.87 29.48
N SER A 132 18.92 -5.58 29.17
CA SER A 132 19.69 -4.49 29.78
C SER A 132 18.95 -3.94 30.99
N ASP A 133 19.25 -4.44 32.18
CA ASP A 133 18.83 -3.80 33.43
C ASP A 133 19.91 -2.80 33.86
N SER A 134 19.71 -1.52 33.57
CA SER A 134 20.47 -0.44 34.22
C SER A 134 19.52 0.60 34.81
N ILE A 135 19.36 0.52 36.14
CA ILE A 135 18.86 1.62 36.97
C ILE A 135 19.94 2.72 36.99
N PRO A 136 19.60 4.01 36.82
CA PRO A 136 20.60 5.07 36.82
C PRO A 136 20.99 5.44 38.25
N ASN A 137 22.28 5.45 38.56
CA ASN A 137 22.79 6.24 39.66
C ASN A 137 23.84 7.24 39.16
N SER A 138 23.51 8.50 39.44
CA SER A 138 24.28 9.72 39.23
C SER A 138 25.72 9.62 39.73
N ALA A 139 26.69 10.00 38.90
CA ALA A 139 27.57 11.16 39.09
C ALA A 139 28.88 11.02 38.30
N ALA A 140 29.34 12.17 37.79
CA ALA A 140 30.67 12.49 37.25
C ALA A 140 30.96 12.14 35.78
N GLY A 141 31.07 13.20 34.98
CA GLY A 141 32.21 13.45 34.09
C GLY A 141 32.23 12.78 32.71
N ASP A 142 32.46 13.63 31.71
CA ASP A 142 33.16 13.37 30.45
C ASP A 142 32.41 12.72 29.26
N ASP A 143 32.38 13.52 28.18
CA ASP A 143 32.38 13.17 26.75
C ASP A 143 32.13 11.71 26.34
N ASN A 144 30.91 11.40 25.88
CA ASN A 144 30.65 10.56 24.69
C ASN A 144 29.14 10.40 24.45
N ASP A 145 28.59 11.24 23.59
CA ASP A 145 27.27 11.05 22.99
C ASP A 145 27.33 9.93 21.94
N SER A 146 27.21 8.67 22.36
CA SER A 146 26.90 7.52 21.48
C SER A 146 26.68 6.21 22.24
N SER A 147 25.58 6.09 22.99
CA SER A 147 25.15 4.77 23.47
C SER A 147 23.64 4.64 23.66
N ASN A 148 22.86 5.10 22.67
CA ASN A 148 21.58 4.42 22.43
C ASN A 148 21.90 3.05 21.83
N PRO A 149 21.53 1.92 22.47
CA PRO A 149 21.73 0.61 21.85
C PRO A 149 21.00 0.62 20.51
N VAL A 150 21.75 0.44 19.43
CA VAL A 150 21.19 0.35 18.08
C VAL A 150 20.44 -0.98 18.02
N ILE A 151 19.16 -0.96 18.36
CA ILE A 151 18.27 -2.11 18.17
C ILE A 151 18.21 -2.38 16.66
N PHE A 152 18.95 -3.38 16.20
CA PHE A 152 18.87 -3.83 14.81
C PHE A 152 17.53 -4.52 14.60
N HIS A 153 16.52 -3.76 14.18
CA HIS A 153 15.28 -4.34 13.68
C HIS A 153 15.62 -5.21 12.46
N SER A 154 15.21 -6.48 12.50
CA SER A 154 15.39 -7.38 11.37
C SER A 154 14.77 -6.76 10.11
N PRO A 155 15.52 -6.65 9.00
CA PRO A 155 15.01 -6.01 7.78
C PRO A 155 13.88 -6.80 7.10
N ILE A 156 13.57 -8.00 7.60
CA ILE A 156 12.67 -8.97 6.96
C ILE A 156 11.45 -9.28 7.84
N ARG A 157 11.58 -9.24 9.17
CA ARG A 157 10.52 -9.70 10.08
C ARG A 157 9.55 -8.56 10.41
N PRO A 158 8.24 -8.71 10.14
CA PRO A 158 7.23 -7.76 10.57
C PRO A 158 7.10 -7.72 12.10
N SER A 159 6.55 -6.61 12.61
CA SER A 159 6.15 -6.47 14.01
C SER A 159 5.11 -7.53 14.40
N PRO A 160 5.02 -7.95 15.68
CA PRO A 160 4.01 -8.92 16.12
C PRO A 160 2.57 -8.49 15.82
N VAL A 161 2.28 -7.20 15.93
CA VAL A 161 0.97 -6.62 15.57
C VAL A 161 0.71 -6.78 14.07
N ALA A 162 1.70 -6.48 13.23
CA ALA A 162 1.59 -6.70 11.79
C ALA A 162 1.46 -8.19 11.43
N GLN A 163 2.12 -9.10 12.16
CA GLN A 163 1.98 -10.55 11.95
C GLN A 163 0.56 -11.03 12.28
N LEU A 164 -0.02 -10.57 13.39
CA LEU A 164 -1.40 -10.90 13.74
C LEU A 164 -2.37 -10.36 12.68
N PHE A 165 -2.17 -9.12 12.24
CA PHE A 165 -2.95 -8.52 11.16
C PHE A 165 -2.81 -9.30 9.84
N LEU A 166 -1.58 -9.64 9.44
CA LEU A 166 -1.27 -10.48 8.27
C LEU A 166 -1.96 -11.83 8.34
N GLY A 167 -1.90 -12.51 9.49
CA GLY A 167 -2.59 -13.76 9.73
C GLY A 167 -4.11 -13.60 9.56
N GLY A 168 -4.69 -12.55 10.14
CA GLY A 168 -6.11 -12.24 10.01
C GLY A 168 -6.54 -12.01 8.56
N ILE A 169 -5.84 -11.16 7.79
CA ILE A 169 -6.19 -10.87 6.40
C ILE A 169 -6.03 -12.06 5.46
N VAL A 170 -5.17 -13.02 5.81
CA VAL A 170 -5.00 -14.26 5.04
C VAL A 170 -6.07 -15.26 5.45
N ILE A 171 -6.28 -15.52 6.74
CA ILE A 171 -7.21 -16.57 7.19
C ILE A 171 -8.66 -16.19 6.87
N PHE A 172 -9.03 -14.91 7.01
CA PHE A 172 -10.42 -14.48 6.93
C PHE A 172 -11.08 -14.74 5.55
N PRO A 173 -10.47 -14.41 4.40
CA PRO A 173 -10.99 -14.79 3.08
C PRO A 173 -11.13 -16.28 2.87
N PHE A 174 -10.20 -17.10 3.37
CA PHE A 174 -10.29 -18.56 3.22
C PHE A 174 -11.42 -19.12 4.07
N ALA A 175 -11.60 -18.62 5.29
CA ALA A 175 -12.74 -18.97 6.12
C ALA A 175 -14.07 -18.60 5.45
N TYR A 176 -14.17 -17.40 4.85
CA TYR A 176 -15.37 -16.98 4.11
C TYR A 176 -15.60 -17.83 2.85
N ALA A 177 -14.54 -18.28 2.17
CA ALA A 177 -14.67 -19.17 1.02
C ALA A 177 -15.37 -20.50 1.35
N ILE A 178 -15.29 -20.98 2.60
CA ILE A 178 -16.03 -22.15 3.06
C ILE A 178 -17.56 -21.89 3.02
N PHE A 179 -18.01 -20.68 3.33
CA PHE A 179 -19.43 -20.31 3.21
C PHE A 179 -19.89 -20.29 1.76
N VAL A 180 -19.03 -19.86 0.84
CA VAL A 180 -19.31 -19.94 -0.61
C VAL A 180 -19.39 -21.39 -1.07
N TRP A 181 -18.42 -22.22 -0.66
CA TRP A 181 -18.38 -23.64 -1.02
C TRP A 181 -19.63 -24.38 -0.51
N THR A 182 -20.06 -24.09 0.71
CA THR A 182 -21.25 -24.71 1.32
C THR A 182 -22.57 -24.13 0.81
N GLY A 183 -22.53 -23.19 -0.14
CA GLY A 183 -23.73 -22.57 -0.73
C GLY A 183 -24.44 -21.55 0.18
N LYS A 184 -23.83 -21.19 1.32
CA LYS A 184 -24.38 -20.21 2.29
C LYS A 184 -24.08 -18.77 1.91
N ALA A 185 -23.13 -18.53 1.01
CA ALA A 185 -22.78 -17.22 0.48
C ALA A 185 -22.57 -17.29 -1.03
N GLN A 186 -22.72 -16.17 -1.74
CA GLN A 186 -22.43 -16.12 -3.16
C GLN A 186 -20.94 -15.85 -3.42
N PHE A 187 -20.45 -16.28 -4.57
CA PHE A 187 -19.07 -16.02 -4.99
C PHE A 187 -18.78 -14.51 -5.08
N LEU A 188 -19.77 -13.72 -5.50
CA LEU A 188 -19.68 -12.27 -5.53
C LEU A 188 -19.47 -11.66 -4.12
N ASP A 189 -20.04 -12.24 -3.06
CA ASP A 189 -19.83 -11.74 -1.70
C ASP A 189 -18.37 -11.90 -1.26
N TRP A 190 -17.78 -13.04 -1.61
CA TRP A 190 -16.35 -13.28 -1.38
C TRP A 190 -15.47 -12.35 -2.22
N LEU A 191 -15.85 -12.06 -3.46
CA LEU A 191 -15.15 -11.07 -4.28
C LEU A 191 -15.19 -9.67 -3.65
N TYR A 192 -16.36 -9.23 -3.19
CA TYR A 192 -16.47 -7.96 -2.45
C TYR A 192 -15.60 -7.96 -1.20
N LEU A 193 -15.58 -9.05 -0.45
CA LEU A 193 -14.72 -9.19 0.72
C LEU A 193 -13.24 -8.98 0.35
N VAL A 194 -12.70 -9.71 -0.63
CA VAL A 194 -11.28 -9.58 -1.01
C VAL A 194 -10.97 -8.20 -1.60
N GLY A 195 -11.88 -7.61 -2.38
CA GLY A 195 -11.72 -6.24 -2.88
C GLY A 195 -11.61 -5.22 -1.75
N ASN A 196 -12.43 -5.35 -0.70
CA ASN A 196 -12.41 -4.46 0.46
C ASN A 196 -11.16 -4.65 1.34
N ILE A 197 -10.55 -5.84 1.38
CA ILE A 197 -9.27 -6.06 2.09
C ILE A 197 -8.19 -5.13 1.56
N LYS A 198 -8.12 -4.90 0.23
CA LYS A 198 -7.18 -3.92 -0.33
C LYS A 198 -7.41 -2.52 0.23
N VAL A 199 -8.67 -2.09 0.31
CA VAL A 199 -9.06 -0.77 0.84
C VAL A 199 -8.63 -0.64 2.30
N VAL A 200 -8.91 -1.67 3.12
CA VAL A 200 -8.50 -1.73 4.54
C VAL A 200 -6.99 -1.65 4.68
N ILE A 201 -6.24 -2.43 3.90
CA ILE A 201 -4.78 -2.41 3.87
C ILE A 201 -4.25 -1.00 3.57
N SER A 202 -4.84 -0.31 2.58
CA SER A 202 -4.46 1.05 2.25
C SER A 202 -4.71 2.01 3.43
N ALA A 203 -5.86 1.92 4.10
CA ALA A 203 -6.15 2.75 5.27
C ALA A 203 -5.16 2.50 6.43
N VAL A 204 -4.89 1.23 6.73
CA VAL A 204 -3.93 0.82 7.77
C VAL A 204 -2.51 1.29 7.46
N LYS A 205 -2.16 1.50 6.19
CA LYS A 205 -0.88 2.12 5.80
C LYS A 205 -0.87 3.63 6.01
N TYR A 206 -1.91 4.33 5.56
CA TYR A 206 -1.89 5.79 5.52
C TYR A 206 -2.08 6.42 6.91
N ILE A 207 -2.89 5.84 7.79
CA ILE A 207 -3.15 6.39 9.13
C ILE A 207 -1.87 6.50 9.97
N PRO A 208 -1.05 5.43 10.12
CA PRO A 208 0.22 5.52 10.84
C PRO A 208 1.15 6.55 10.24
N GLN A 209 1.17 6.71 8.91
CA GLN A 209 2.01 7.71 8.26
C GLN A 209 1.58 9.15 8.61
N VAL A 210 0.28 9.43 8.62
CA VAL A 210 -0.24 10.74 9.04
C VAL A 210 0.14 11.03 10.50
N VAL A 211 -0.02 10.04 11.38
CA VAL A 211 0.33 10.18 12.80
C VAL A 211 1.84 10.38 12.97
N LEU A 212 2.65 9.63 12.22
CA LEU A 212 4.11 9.74 12.27
C LEU A 212 4.58 11.12 11.80
N ASN A 213 4.05 11.62 10.69
CA ASN A 213 4.33 12.97 10.21
C ASN A 213 3.98 14.03 11.28
N HIS A 214 2.86 13.83 11.99
CA HIS A 214 2.46 14.74 13.07
C HIS A 214 3.42 14.71 14.26
N ARG A 215 3.87 13.52 14.65
CA ARG A 215 4.83 13.35 15.75
C ARG A 215 6.20 13.91 15.40
N MET A 216 6.68 13.67 14.18
CA MET A 216 7.98 14.16 13.71
C MET A 216 7.96 15.64 13.33
N ARG A 217 6.78 16.26 13.21
CA ARG A 217 6.60 17.62 12.71
C ARG A 217 7.33 17.84 11.37
N ALA A 218 7.32 16.82 10.52
CA ALA A 218 7.97 16.82 9.21
C ALA A 218 7.36 15.75 8.30
N VAL A 219 7.34 16.00 7.00
CA VAL A 219 6.91 15.04 5.96
C VAL A 219 8.12 14.52 5.19
N ASN A 220 9.00 13.83 5.92
CA ASN A 220 10.22 13.26 5.35
C ASN A 220 9.94 11.88 4.72
N GLY A 221 10.57 11.57 3.59
CA GLY A 221 10.48 10.26 2.94
C GLY A 221 9.50 10.15 1.76
N PHE A 222 8.70 11.19 1.47
CA PHE A 222 7.83 11.24 0.29
C PHE A 222 8.31 12.25 -0.74
N ALA A 223 8.56 11.77 -1.96
CA ALA A 223 8.73 12.65 -3.11
C ALA A 223 7.38 13.31 -3.42
N ILE A 224 7.32 14.65 -3.45
CA ILE A 224 6.06 15.38 -3.69
C ILE A 224 5.43 14.98 -5.03
N GLY A 225 6.24 14.66 -6.03
CA GLY A 225 5.77 14.16 -7.32
C GLY A 225 4.94 12.89 -7.20
N VAL A 226 5.23 12.01 -6.23
CA VAL A 226 4.43 10.81 -5.96
C VAL A 226 3.04 11.18 -5.46
N ILE A 227 2.95 12.12 -4.51
CA ILE A 227 1.66 12.58 -3.97
C ILE A 227 0.81 13.22 -5.09
N ILE A 228 1.43 13.99 -5.98
CA ILE A 228 0.74 14.59 -7.13
C ILE A 228 0.23 13.50 -8.10
N CYS A 229 1.08 12.50 -8.41
CA CYS A 229 0.67 11.36 -9.23
C CYS A 229 -0.48 10.57 -8.59
N ASP A 230 -0.47 10.40 -7.26
CA ASP A 230 -1.52 9.69 -6.52
C ASP A 230 -2.85 10.45 -6.53
N ILE A 231 -2.83 11.78 -6.40
CA ILE A 231 -4.02 12.63 -6.58
C ILE A 231 -4.56 12.53 -8.00
N ILE A 232 -3.71 12.69 -9.02
CA ILE A 232 -4.11 12.59 -10.43
C ILE A 232 -4.74 11.22 -10.69
N GLY A 233 -4.10 10.15 -10.23
CA GLY A 233 -4.61 8.80 -10.36
C GLY A 233 -5.96 8.61 -9.68
N SER A 234 -6.13 9.16 -8.47
CA SER A 234 -7.38 9.07 -7.70
C SER A 234 -8.54 9.80 -8.38
N VAL A 235 -8.30 11.05 -8.82
CA VAL A 235 -9.32 11.86 -9.51
C VAL A 235 -9.75 11.20 -10.81
N LEU A 236 -8.79 10.71 -11.60
CA LEU A 236 -9.07 10.06 -12.89
C LEU A 236 -9.74 8.69 -12.72
N SER A 237 -9.32 7.89 -11.74
CA SER A 237 -9.95 6.61 -11.41
C SER A 237 -11.40 6.79 -10.97
N PHE A 238 -11.66 7.78 -10.11
CA PHE A 238 -13.02 8.14 -9.70
C PHE A 238 -13.84 8.70 -10.87
N SER A 239 -13.26 9.58 -11.69
CA SER A 239 -13.93 10.13 -12.88
C SER A 239 -14.32 9.02 -13.86
N GLN A 240 -13.45 8.04 -14.09
CA GLN A 240 -13.77 6.89 -14.92
C GLN A 240 -14.98 6.11 -14.39
N LEU A 241 -15.05 5.91 -13.06
CA LEU A 241 -16.16 5.22 -12.41
C LEU A 241 -17.48 6.00 -12.53
N VAL A 242 -17.43 7.32 -12.37
CA VAL A 242 -18.60 8.22 -12.55
C VAL A 242 -19.08 8.20 -14.00
N ILE A 243 -18.16 8.34 -14.97
CA ILE A 243 -18.50 8.32 -16.40
C ILE A 243 -19.16 6.99 -16.78
N SER A 244 -18.58 5.87 -16.34
CA SER A 244 -19.12 4.54 -16.66
C SER A 244 -20.51 4.33 -16.04
N SER A 245 -20.68 4.64 -14.76
CA SER A 245 -21.94 4.37 -14.07
C SER A 245 -23.07 5.33 -14.49
N VAL A 246 -22.80 6.63 -14.54
CA VAL A 246 -23.85 7.66 -14.75
C VAL A 246 -24.12 7.90 -16.23
N PHE A 247 -23.07 7.94 -17.06
CA PHE A 247 -23.19 8.41 -18.44
C PHE A 247 -23.25 7.27 -19.47
N ILE A 248 -22.77 6.07 -19.13
CA ILE A 248 -22.85 4.90 -20.01
C ILE A 248 -23.98 3.98 -19.57
N ASP A 249 -23.97 3.56 -18.30
CA ASP A 249 -24.94 2.59 -17.80
C ASP A 249 -26.25 3.23 -17.31
N HIS A 250 -26.28 4.56 -17.16
CA HIS A 250 -27.43 5.30 -16.66
C HIS A 250 -27.92 4.84 -15.28
N ASP A 251 -27.02 4.25 -14.48
CA ASP A 251 -27.27 3.78 -13.12
C ASP A 251 -26.16 4.27 -12.17
N PRO A 252 -26.42 5.34 -11.38
CA PRO A 252 -25.47 5.85 -10.40
C PRO A 252 -25.10 4.85 -9.30
N SER A 253 -25.92 3.82 -9.06
CA SER A 253 -25.62 2.79 -8.06
C SER A 253 -24.35 2.01 -8.39
N GLY A 254 -23.96 1.97 -9.69
CA GLY A 254 -22.70 1.40 -10.17
C GLY A 254 -21.44 1.96 -9.49
N ILE A 255 -21.50 3.22 -9.02
CA ILE A 255 -20.39 3.87 -8.30
C ILE A 255 -20.14 3.15 -6.96
N ILE A 256 -21.21 2.92 -6.19
CA ILE A 256 -21.13 2.28 -4.87
C ILE A 256 -20.92 0.77 -5.04
N ALA A 257 -21.44 0.19 -6.12
CA ALA A 257 -21.31 -1.22 -6.44
C ALA A 257 -19.87 -1.66 -6.83
N ASN A 258 -18.93 -0.73 -6.98
CA ASN A 258 -17.48 -1.00 -7.02
C ASN A 258 -16.75 -0.39 -5.80
N PRO A 259 -16.91 -0.98 -4.60
CA PRO A 259 -16.40 -0.41 -3.36
C PRO A 259 -14.87 -0.37 -3.31
N ALA A 260 -14.18 -1.31 -3.97
CA ALA A 260 -12.72 -1.33 -4.00
C ALA A 260 -12.15 -0.11 -4.73
N LYS A 261 -12.70 0.20 -5.93
CA LYS A 261 -12.25 1.34 -6.73
C LYS A 261 -12.63 2.67 -6.09
N LEU A 262 -13.88 2.78 -5.63
CA LEU A 262 -14.36 3.97 -4.91
C LEU A 262 -13.52 4.23 -3.64
N GLY A 263 -13.32 3.19 -2.82
CA GLY A 263 -12.56 3.27 -1.58
C GLY A 263 -11.09 3.61 -1.81
N LEU A 264 -10.44 3.01 -2.82
CA LEU A 264 -9.05 3.33 -3.14
C LEU A 264 -8.86 4.77 -3.61
N ALA A 265 -9.69 5.23 -4.55
CA ALA A 265 -9.63 6.60 -5.04
C ALA A 265 -9.92 7.62 -3.91
N GLY A 266 -10.97 7.37 -3.11
CA GLY A 266 -11.34 8.24 -2.00
C GLY A 266 -10.29 8.32 -0.89
N LEU A 267 -9.77 7.17 -0.45
CA LEU A 267 -8.73 7.13 0.59
C LEU A 267 -7.45 7.80 0.12
N SER A 268 -6.94 7.45 -1.06
CA SER A 268 -5.70 8.05 -1.58
C SER A 268 -5.85 9.57 -1.69
N PHE A 269 -6.89 10.06 -2.38
CA PHE A 269 -7.16 11.49 -2.50
C PHE A 269 -7.19 12.21 -1.13
N THR A 270 -7.90 11.63 -0.15
CA THR A 270 -8.01 12.22 1.19
C THR A 270 -6.67 12.29 1.90
N PHE A 271 -5.90 11.20 1.91
CA PHE A 271 -4.60 11.15 2.57
C PHE A 271 -3.56 12.01 1.88
N ASP A 272 -3.60 12.10 0.55
CA ASP A 272 -2.70 12.95 -0.22
C ASP A 272 -2.93 14.44 0.10
N LEU A 273 -4.19 14.87 0.24
CA LEU A 273 -4.51 16.23 0.71
C LEU A 273 -3.98 16.48 2.13
N ILE A 274 -4.09 15.50 3.04
CA ILE A 274 -3.52 15.58 4.38
C ILE A 274 -2.00 15.73 4.32
N PHE A 275 -1.32 14.95 3.48
CA PHE A 275 0.14 15.03 3.33
C PHE A 275 0.59 16.38 2.76
N ILE A 276 -0.14 16.94 1.79
CA ILE A 276 0.11 18.29 1.26
C ILE A 276 -0.07 19.34 2.37
N ALA A 277 -1.17 19.26 3.13
CA ALA A 277 -1.44 20.19 4.22
C ALA A 277 -0.37 20.09 5.33
N GLN A 278 0.03 18.87 5.72
CA GLN A 278 1.10 18.62 6.67
C GLN A 278 2.42 19.24 6.19
N LYS A 279 2.75 19.06 4.90
CA LYS A 279 4.04 19.51 4.35
C LYS A 279 4.12 21.02 4.16
N TYR A 280 3.13 21.64 3.53
CA TYR A 280 3.23 23.05 3.10
C TYR A 280 2.63 24.04 4.09
N TRP A 281 1.73 23.58 4.95
CA TRP A 281 1.00 24.46 5.86
C TRP A 281 1.36 24.25 7.33
N LEU A 282 1.34 23.00 7.80
CA LEU A 282 1.50 22.70 9.23
C LEU A 282 2.97 22.59 9.67
N TYR A 283 3.82 22.00 8.84
CA TYR A 283 5.23 21.69 9.17
C TYR A 283 6.23 22.34 8.24
N ARG A 284 5.88 23.53 7.72
CA ARG A 284 6.80 24.31 6.90
C ARG A 284 8.00 24.76 7.76
N THR A 285 9.21 24.42 7.33
CA THR A 285 10.44 24.83 8.03
C THR A 285 10.91 26.20 7.56
N LYS A 286 11.46 27.03 8.46
CA LYS A 286 11.97 28.39 8.13
C LYS A 286 13.04 28.41 7.02
N LYS A 287 13.79 27.31 6.84
CA LYS A 287 14.80 27.18 5.78
C LYS A 287 14.22 27.29 4.36
N ASP A 288 12.93 26.95 4.19
CA ASP A 288 12.22 27.07 2.92
C ASP A 288 11.78 28.51 2.60
N ASP A 289 11.79 29.42 3.59
CA ASP A 289 11.46 30.84 3.40
C ASP A 289 12.67 31.61 2.85
N ASP A 290 13.90 31.24 3.23
CA ASP A 290 15.15 31.89 2.77
C ASP A 290 15.55 31.49 1.33
N GLU A 291 15.17 30.29 0.85
CA GLU A 291 15.38 29.88 -0.55
C GLU A 291 14.37 30.50 -1.54
N ARG A 292 13.39 31.27 -1.05
CA ARG A 292 12.35 31.94 -1.86
C ARG A 292 12.53 33.45 -1.98
N ILE A 293 13.63 34.02 -1.47
CA ILE A 293 13.98 35.44 -1.58
C ILE A 293 15.11 35.64 -2.59
#